data_AF-A0A932DVK1-F1
#
_entry.id   AF-A0A932DVK1-F1
#
_cell.length_a   1.000
_cell.length_b   1.000
_cell.length_c   1.000
_cell.angle_alpha   90.00
_cell.angle_beta   90.00
_cell.angle_gamma   90.00
#
_symmetry.space_group_name_H-M   'P 1'
#
loop_
_entity.id
_entity.type
_entity.pdbx_description
1 polymer ?
#
loop_
_entity_poly.entity_id
_entity_poly.type
_entity_poly.pdbx_seq_one_letter_code
_entity_poly.pdbx_strand_id
1 'polypeptide(L)' 'MTALTEWSAPASDIPAGGSAKFPRLWRGRRVEGFVVNFEGRFYAYVNHCIHAGTPLDWWPNEFFTD' A
#
# COMPACT_ATOMS: atom_id res chain seq x y z
N MET A 1 5.82 -12.49 -18.83
CA MET A 1 5.28 -12.05 -17.53
C MET A 1 6.47 -11.71 -16.65
N THR A 2 6.92 -10.45 -16.68
CA THR A 2 8.08 -10.03 -15.89
C THR A 2 7.70 -10.14 -14.42
N ALA A 3 8.48 -10.90 -13.64
CA ALA A 3 8.35 -10.92 -12.18
C ALA A 3 8.34 -9.47 -11.70
N LEU A 4 7.33 -9.08 -10.91
CA LEU A 4 7.40 -7.80 -10.23
C LEU A 4 8.67 -7.83 -9.40
N THR A 5 9.58 -6.90 -9.68
CA THR A 5 10.77 -6.67 -8.87
C THR A 5 10.33 -6.55 -7.42
N GLU A 6 11.09 -7.14 -6.51
CA GLU A 6 10.87 -6.93 -5.08
C GLU A 6 10.87 -5.43 -4.80
N TRP A 7 9.83 -4.95 -4.13
CA TRP A 7 9.74 -3.56 -3.69
C TRP A 7 10.21 -3.47 -2.24
N SER A 8 10.99 -2.44 -1.95
CA SER A 8 11.46 -2.11 -0.61
C SER A 8 11.61 -0.61 -0.47
N ALA A 9 11.45 -0.11 0.75
CA ALA A 9 11.77 1.26 1.13
C ALA A 9 12.43 1.27 2.52
N PRO A 10 13.29 2.27 2.83
CA PRO A 10 13.74 2.52 4.19
C PRO A 10 12.56 2.74 5.14
N ALA A 11 12.62 2.15 6.34
CA ALA A 11 11.58 2.39 7.36
C ALA A 11 11.48 3.87 7.77
N SER A 12 12.58 4.63 7.64
CA SER A 12 12.63 6.07 7.88
C SER A 12 11.74 6.88 6.93
N ASP A 13 11.47 6.35 5.74
CA ASP A 13 10.68 7.03 4.72
C ASP A 13 9.17 6.85 4.99
N ILE A 14 8.81 6.00 5.96
CA ILE A 14 7.46 5.69 6.38
C ILE A 14 7.37 5.91 7.90
N PRO A 15 7.42 7.18 8.37
CA PRO A 15 7.35 7.51 9.80
C PRO A 15 5.99 7.09 10.39
N ALA A 16 5.81 7.19 11.71
CA ALA A 16 4.51 6.92 12.32
C ALA A 16 3.43 7.83 11.70
N GLY A 17 2.30 7.23 11.29
CA GLY A 17 1.25 7.88 10.49
C GLY A 17 1.55 7.96 8.99
N GLY A 18 2.71 7.50 8.54
CA GLY A 18 3.11 7.47 7.14
C GLY A 18 2.64 6.23 6.39
N SER A 19 2.68 6.29 5.06
CA SER A 19 2.37 5.17 4.19
C SER A 19 3.22 5.18 2.90
N ALA A 20 3.29 4.03 2.23
CA ALA A 20 3.88 3.94 0.89
C ALA A 20 3.16 2.88 0.04
N LYS A 21 2.99 3.19 -1.24
CA LYS A 21 2.44 2.26 -2.25
C LYS A 21 3.52 1.43 -2.94
N PHE A 22 3.13 0.24 -3.36
CA PHE A 22 3.98 -0.67 -4.13
C PHE A 22 3.19 -1.50 -5.14
N PRO A 23 3.79 -1.90 -6.28
CA PRO A 23 3.12 -2.77 -7.23
C PRO A 23 2.98 -4.18 -6.66
N ARG A 24 1.84 -4.84 -6.91
CA ARG A 24 1.58 -6.21 -6.46
C ARG A 24 0.77 -7.00 -7.48
N LEU A 25 1.06 -8.30 -7.60
CA LEU A 25 0.17 -9.25 -8.26
C LEU A 25 -0.81 -9.80 -7.23
N TRP A 26 -2.10 -9.67 -7.52
CA TRP A 26 -3.19 -10.21 -6.72
C TRP A 26 -4.27 -10.77 -7.65
N ARG A 27 -4.64 -12.03 -7.46
CA ARG A 27 -5.64 -12.74 -8.30
C ARG A 27 -5.38 -12.63 -9.82
N GLY A 28 -4.11 -12.74 -10.23
CA GLY A 28 -3.69 -12.66 -11.63
C GLY A 28 -3.74 -11.25 -12.24
N ARG A 29 -4.03 -10.21 -11.45
CA ARG A 29 -4.07 -8.81 -11.89
C ARG A 29 -2.93 -8.03 -11.24
N ARG A 30 -2.39 -7.06 -11.97
CA ARG A 30 -1.46 -6.07 -11.41
C ARG A 30 -2.28 -4.98 -10.72
N VAL A 31 -2.09 -4.85 -9.42
CA VAL A 31 -2.76 -3.87 -8.55
C VAL A 31 -1.71 -3.13 -7.72
N GLU A 32 -2.13 -2.12 -6.99
CA GLU A 32 -1.32 -1.50 -5.95
C GLU A 32 -1.55 -2.23 -4.62
N GLY A 33 -0.49 -2.43 -3.85
CA GLY A 33 -0.54 -2.63 -2.41
C GLY A 33 -0.04 -1.37 -1.71
N PHE A 34 -0.25 -1.30 -0.40
CA PHE A 34 0.32 -0.24 0.41
C PHE A 34 0.72 -0.78 1.78
N VAL A 35 1.69 -0.11 2.40
CA VAL A 35 2.09 -0.31 3.78
C VAL A 35 1.79 0.97 4.56
N VAL A 36 1.31 0.83 5.79
CA VAL A 36 1.11 1.92 6.75
C VAL A 36 1.93 1.67 7.99
N ASN A 37 2.42 2.73 8.62
CA ASN A 37 3.01 2.70 9.95
C ASN A 37 2.01 3.23 10.97
N PHE A 38 1.23 2.32 11.57
CA PHE A 38 0.26 2.66 12.60
C PHE A 38 0.90 2.48 13.98
N GLU A 39 1.13 3.60 14.69
CA GLU A 39 1.72 3.62 16.03
C GLU A 39 3.07 2.86 16.15
N GLY A 40 3.94 3.00 15.15
CA GLY A 40 5.24 2.32 15.12
C GLY A 40 5.20 0.88 14.61
N ARG A 41 4.02 0.39 14.20
CA ARG A 41 3.83 -0.96 13.65
C ARG A 41 3.45 -0.90 12.18
N PHE A 42 4.14 -1.69 11.37
CA PHE A 42 3.88 -1.76 9.94
C PHE A 42 2.80 -2.78 9.60
N TYR A 43 1.83 -2.38 8.78
CA TYR A 43 0.78 -3.25 8.23
C TYR A 43 0.70 -3.05 6.73
N ALA A 44 0.47 -4.12 5.98
CA ALA A 44 0.37 -4.06 4.52
C ALA A 44 -0.95 -4.65 4.01
N TYR A 45 -1.52 -4.01 3.00
CA TYR A 45 -2.82 -4.35 2.44
C TYR A 45 -2.79 -4.27 0.91
N VAL A 46 -3.76 -4.93 0.27
CA VAL A 46 -4.05 -4.73 -1.17
C VAL A 46 -4.88 -3.45 -1.28
N ASN A 47 -4.46 -2.51 -2.13
CA ASN A 47 -5.14 -1.25 -2.35
C ASN A 47 -6.36 -1.41 -3.27
N HIS A 48 -7.35 -2.19 -2.82
CA HIS A 48 -8.52 -2.51 -3.63
C HIS A 48 -9.76 -2.75 -2.76
N CYS A 49 -10.78 -1.92 -2.93
CA CYS A 49 -12.09 -2.11 -2.35
C CYS A 49 -12.81 -3.27 -3.07
N ILE A 50 -13.06 -4.37 -2.36
CA ILE A 50 -13.74 -5.55 -2.94
C ILE A 50 -15.20 -5.28 -3.36
N HIS A 51 -15.81 -4.19 -2.87
CA HIS A 51 -17.16 -3.77 -3.22
C HIS A 51 -17.13 -2.87 -4.46
N ALA A 52 -16.48 -1.70 -4.38
CA ALA A 52 -16.52 -0.69 -5.43
C ALA A 52 -15.45 -0.85 -6.52
N GLY A 53 -14.41 -1.65 -6.26
CA GLY A 53 -13.27 -1.84 -7.15
C GLY A 53 -12.26 -0.69 -7.17
N THR A 54 -12.52 0.40 -6.43
CA THR A 54 -11.65 1.58 -6.31
C THR A 54 -10.48 1.33 -5.34
N PRO A 55 -9.41 2.15 -5.40
CA PRO A 55 -8.40 2.20 -4.35
C PRO A 55 -9.00 2.54 -2.97
N LEU A 56 -8.26 2.21 -1.91
CA LEU A 56 -8.62 2.49 -0.52
C LEU A 56 -8.07 3.83 -0.01
N ASP A 57 -7.09 4.43 -0.69
CA ASP A 57 -6.56 5.74 -0.34
C ASP A 57 -7.52 6.87 -0.72
N TRP A 58 -7.49 7.94 0.08
CA TRP A 58 -8.24 9.17 -0.16
C TRP A 58 -7.51 10.09 -1.16
N TRP A 59 -6.19 10.18 -1.02
CA TRP A 59 -5.22 10.82 -1.92
C TRP A 59 -3.95 9.94 -1.99
N PRO A 60 -3.05 10.10 -2.97
CA PRO A 60 -1.85 9.26 -3.07
C PRO A 60 -1.03 9.24 -1.77
N ASN A 61 -0.99 8.06 -1.12
CA ASN A 61 -0.35 7.83 0.19
C ASN A 61 -1.05 8.49 1.39
N GLU A 62 -2.30 8.91 1.25
CA GLU A 62 -3.18 9.35 2.33
C GLU A 62 -4.23 8.25 2.65
N PHE A 63 -3.91 7.42 3.63
CA PHE A 63 -4.78 6.32 4.10
C PHE A 63 -5.37 6.57 5.50
N PHE A 64 -4.69 7.38 6.31
CA PHE A 64 -5.21 7.79 7.61
C PHE A 64 -6.09 9.03 7.44
N THR A 65 -7.10 9.14 8.29
CA THR A 65 -7.90 10.34 8.47
C THR A 65 -7.76 10.79 9.92
N ASP A 66 -8.09 12.06 10.19
CA ASP A 66 -8.21 12.60 11.55
C ASP A 66 -9.29 11.88 12.38
#